data_AF-A0A9E7TIA8-F1
#
_entry.id   AF-A0A9E7TIA8-F1
#
_cell.length_a   1.000
_cell.length_b   1.000
_cell.length_c   1.000
_cell.angle_alpha   90.00
_cell.angle_beta   90.00
_cell.angle_gamma   90.00
#
_symmetry.space_group_name_H-M   'P 1'
#
loop_
_entity.id
_entity.type
_entity.pdbx_description
1 polymer ?
#
loop_
_entity_poly.entity_id
_entity_poly.type
_entity_poly.pdbx_seq_one_letter_code
_entity_poly.pdbx_strand_id
1 'polypeptide(L)'
;MSSSVIWYIKEFLRAEWIKNFFTVKTAPLVTPEHFRDYPTLTGNECTHCLRCMMICPSPGAIEVLKNSEDKWEPVIYKGHCLRCGLCVEVCPDKVITSGDILERQEREKTMFLADYHLTVDHAKCMRCGNCSVACPINKEIDPSLAFGASLGSDEVIMRVKDGKLTILHPEKCTGCKTCEKTCPNDSIKVARVVEGFQD
;
A
#
# COMPACT_ATOMS: atom_id res chain seq x y z
N MET A 1 -28.56 -52.55 -20.73
CA MET A 1 -27.95 -51.28 -20.26
C MET A 1 -28.84 -50.05 -20.55
N SER A 2 -30.15 -50.24 -20.79
CA SER A 2 -31.04 -49.17 -21.27
C SER A 2 -31.91 -48.52 -20.17
N SER A 3 -31.89 -49.08 -18.96
CA SER A 3 -32.79 -48.70 -17.85
C SER A 3 -32.43 -47.37 -17.20
N SER A 4 -31.15 -47.00 -17.10
CA SER A 4 -30.75 -45.72 -16.50
C SER A 4 -31.09 -44.52 -17.38
N VAL A 5 -30.91 -44.62 -18.70
CA VAL A 5 -31.16 -43.50 -19.63
C VAL A 5 -32.64 -43.11 -19.64
N ILE A 6 -33.54 -44.10 -19.60
CA ILE A 6 -34.99 -43.87 -19.56
C ILE A 6 -35.40 -43.16 -18.26
N TRP A 7 -34.77 -43.49 -17.13
CA TRP A 7 -35.03 -42.83 -15.85
C TRP A 7 -34.57 -41.37 -15.86
N TYR A 8 -33.37 -41.09 -16.38
CA TYR A 8 -32.88 -39.72 -16.56
C TYR A 8 -33.78 -38.90 -17.49
N ILE A 9 -34.21 -39.47 -18.62
CA ILE A 9 -35.12 -38.78 -19.55
C ILE A 9 -36.44 -38.44 -18.85
N LYS A 10 -37.01 -39.35 -18.05
CA LYS A 10 -38.22 -39.07 -17.26
C LYS A 10 -38.02 -37.97 -16.22
N GLU A 11 -36.84 -37.90 -15.60
CA GLU A 11 -36.52 -36.87 -14.61
C GLU A 11 -36.34 -35.49 -15.26
N PHE A 12 -35.66 -35.43 -16.42
CA PHE A 12 -35.51 -34.19 -17.21
C PHE A 12 -36.80 -33.72 -17.90
N LEU A 13 -37.71 -34.65 -18.24
CA LEU A 13 -39.02 -34.32 -18.82
C LEU A 13 -40.10 -34.06 -17.76
N ARG A 14 -39.75 -33.98 -16.46
CA ARG A 14 -40.71 -33.52 -15.45
C ARG A 14 -41.19 -32.13 -15.83
N ALA A 15 -42.50 -31.95 -15.88
CA ALA A 15 -43.12 -30.65 -16.13
C ALA A 15 -42.61 -29.58 -15.15
N GLU A 16 -42.29 -29.98 -13.92
CA GLU A 16 -41.67 -29.14 -12.90
C GLU A 16 -40.25 -28.70 -13.27
N TRP A 17 -39.43 -29.60 -13.83
CA TRP A 17 -38.09 -29.27 -14.33
C TRP A 17 -38.17 -28.28 -15.50
N ILE A 18 -39.02 -28.54 -16.48
CA ILE A 18 -39.23 -27.66 -17.65
C ILE A 18 -39.72 -26.28 -17.19
N LYS A 19 -40.73 -26.23 -16.30
CA LYS A 19 -41.26 -24.99 -15.76
C LYS A 19 -40.17 -24.21 -15.02
N ASN A 20 -39.42 -24.84 -14.12
CA ASN A 20 -38.36 -24.17 -13.38
C ASN A 20 -37.23 -23.71 -14.30
N PHE A 21 -36.79 -24.54 -15.25
CA PHE A 21 -35.73 -24.20 -16.19
C PHE A 21 -36.06 -22.98 -17.06
N PHE A 22 -37.30 -22.88 -17.57
CA PHE A 22 -37.72 -21.78 -18.44
C PHE A 22 -38.33 -20.57 -17.71
N THR A 23 -38.70 -20.69 -16.44
CA THR A 23 -39.32 -19.59 -15.65
C THR A 23 -38.46 -19.05 -14.52
N VAL A 24 -37.29 -19.64 -14.24
CA VAL A 24 -36.34 -19.07 -13.27
C VAL A 24 -35.87 -17.72 -13.80
N LYS A 25 -36.28 -16.67 -13.11
CA LYS A 25 -35.66 -15.35 -13.20
C LYS A 25 -34.56 -15.33 -12.16
N THR A 26 -33.31 -15.10 -12.57
CA THR A 26 -32.28 -14.70 -11.63
C THR A 26 -32.77 -13.47 -10.89
N ALA A 27 -32.71 -13.49 -9.56
CA ALA A 27 -33.01 -12.32 -8.76
C ALA A 27 -32.15 -11.14 -9.27
N PRO A 28 -32.70 -9.90 -9.30
CA PRO A 28 -31.92 -8.75 -9.71
C PRO A 28 -30.68 -8.64 -8.83
N LEU A 29 -29.52 -8.45 -9.46
CA LEU A 29 -28.28 -8.24 -8.74
C LEU A 29 -28.38 -6.92 -7.99
N VAL A 30 -28.54 -6.99 -6.68
CA VAL A 30 -28.46 -5.84 -5.77
C VAL A 30 -27.05 -5.78 -5.20
N THR A 31 -26.39 -4.64 -5.34
CA THR A 31 -25.09 -4.41 -4.70
C THR A 31 -25.32 -4.18 -3.20
N PRO A 32 -24.74 -5.00 -2.32
CA PRO A 32 -24.85 -4.77 -0.89
C PRO A 32 -24.06 -3.51 -0.49
N GLU A 33 -24.41 -2.92 0.64
CA GLU A 33 -23.78 -1.70 1.18
C GLU A 33 -22.26 -1.85 1.40
N HIS A 34 -21.82 -3.03 1.88
CA HIS A 34 -20.41 -3.35 2.11
C HIS A 34 -19.65 -3.76 0.83
N PHE A 35 -20.25 -3.60 -0.36
CA PHE A 35 -19.58 -3.95 -1.61
C PHE A 35 -18.42 -3.00 -1.86
N ARG A 36 -17.20 -3.56 -1.84
CA ARG A 36 -15.97 -2.84 -2.15
C ARG A 36 -15.85 -2.64 -3.66
N ASP A 37 -16.40 -1.53 -4.16
CA ASP A 37 -16.15 -1.09 -5.52
C ASP A 37 -14.75 -0.45 -5.65
N TYR A 38 -14.37 -0.02 -6.85
CA TYR A 38 -13.15 0.75 -7.04
C TYR A 38 -13.15 1.99 -6.15
N PRO A 39 -12.02 2.30 -5.45
CA PRO A 39 -12.01 3.45 -4.58
C PRO A 39 -12.23 4.76 -5.36
N THR A 40 -12.93 5.69 -4.73
CA THR A 40 -13.28 7.01 -5.27
C THR A 40 -12.77 8.10 -4.35
N LEU A 41 -12.61 9.32 -4.89
CA LEU A 41 -12.15 10.47 -4.11
C LEU A 41 -13.30 11.00 -3.22
N THR A 42 -12.98 11.31 -1.97
CA THR A 42 -13.92 11.94 -1.01
C THR A 42 -13.98 13.46 -1.16
N GLY A 43 -12.96 14.06 -1.79
CA GLY A 43 -12.78 15.51 -1.88
C GLY A 43 -11.84 16.09 -0.82
N ASN A 44 -11.31 15.28 0.10
CA ASN A 44 -10.29 15.71 1.05
C ASN A 44 -8.94 15.97 0.37
N GLU A 45 -8.12 16.84 0.97
CA GLU A 45 -6.81 17.21 0.45
C GLU A 45 -5.77 16.09 0.68
N CYS A 46 -4.98 15.76 -0.34
CA CYS A 46 -3.91 14.78 -0.21
C CYS A 46 -2.60 15.44 0.21
N THR A 47 -2.03 14.97 1.33
CA THR A 47 -0.73 15.43 1.84
C THR A 47 0.48 14.81 1.13
N HIS A 48 0.26 14.01 0.08
CA HIS A 48 1.32 13.29 -0.64
C HIS A 48 2.18 12.39 0.28
N CYS A 49 1.56 11.77 1.29
CA CYS A 49 2.26 10.86 2.21
C CYS A 49 2.57 9.46 1.63
N LEU A 50 2.05 9.14 0.44
CA LEU A 50 2.28 7.90 -0.34
C LEU A 50 1.91 6.57 0.36
N ARG A 51 1.27 6.60 1.55
CA ARG A 51 0.89 5.38 2.29
C ARG A 51 -0.01 4.45 1.47
N CYS A 52 -0.90 5.01 0.65
CA CYS A 52 -1.81 4.26 -0.22
C CYS A 52 -1.07 3.49 -1.34
N MET A 53 -0.04 4.09 -1.94
CA MET A 53 0.85 3.41 -2.90
C MET A 53 1.65 2.32 -2.21
N MET A 54 2.18 2.64 -1.03
CA MET A 54 3.02 1.72 -0.29
C MET A 54 2.26 0.48 0.21
N ILE A 55 0.95 0.58 0.50
CA ILE A 55 0.15 -0.54 1.06
C ILE A 55 -0.44 -1.42 -0.03
N CYS A 56 -0.45 -0.91 -1.26
CA CYS A 56 -1.07 -1.63 -2.35
C CYS A 56 -0.29 -2.91 -2.63
N PRO A 57 -0.91 -4.10 -2.50
CA PRO A 57 -0.26 -5.36 -2.83
C PRO A 57 -0.10 -5.56 -4.35
N SER A 58 -0.73 -4.71 -5.16
CA SER A 58 -0.68 -4.75 -6.62
C SER A 58 0.13 -3.57 -7.15
N PRO A 59 1.40 -3.77 -7.54
CA PRO A 59 2.24 -2.72 -8.09
C PRO A 59 1.58 -2.06 -9.31
N GLY A 60 1.58 -0.73 -9.35
CA GLY A 60 0.97 0.04 -10.45
C GLY A 60 -0.56 0.12 -10.41
N ALA A 61 -1.23 -0.38 -9.37
CA ALA A 61 -2.68 -0.20 -9.23
C ALA A 61 -3.10 1.19 -8.75
N ILE A 62 -2.19 1.93 -8.14
CA ILE A 62 -2.44 3.27 -7.62
C ILE A 62 -1.17 4.11 -7.73
N GLU A 63 -1.33 5.36 -8.14
CA GLU A 63 -0.28 6.38 -8.17
C GLU A 63 -0.81 7.69 -7.55
N VAL A 64 0.06 8.55 -7.02
CA VAL A 64 -0.33 9.88 -6.53
C VAL A 64 0.27 10.90 -7.47
N LEU A 65 -0.58 11.61 -8.21
CA LEU A 65 -0.20 12.55 -9.27
C LEU A 65 -0.73 13.94 -8.94
N LYS A 66 -0.18 14.96 -9.58
CA LYS A 66 -0.72 16.32 -9.53
C LYS A 66 -1.82 16.49 -10.56
N ASN A 67 -2.93 17.08 -10.15
CA ASN A 67 -4.03 17.43 -11.05
C ASN A 67 -3.79 18.79 -11.74
N SER A 68 -4.76 19.25 -12.53
CA SER A 68 -4.70 20.53 -13.25
C SER A 68 -4.60 21.76 -12.35
N GLU A 69 -4.95 21.64 -11.06
CA GLU A 69 -4.87 22.71 -10.05
C GLU A 69 -3.61 22.61 -9.18
N ASP A 70 -2.61 21.82 -9.59
CA ASP A 70 -1.37 21.56 -8.84
C ASP A 70 -1.58 20.85 -7.48
N LYS A 71 -2.77 20.30 -7.22
CA LYS A 71 -3.07 19.52 -6.02
C LYS A 71 -2.75 18.05 -6.24
N TRP A 72 -2.26 17.39 -5.20
CA TRP A 72 -2.00 15.95 -5.23
C TRP A 72 -3.30 15.15 -5.13
N GLU A 73 -3.45 14.12 -5.96
CA GLU A 73 -4.57 13.19 -5.91
C GLU A 73 -4.14 11.75 -6.24
N PRO A 74 -4.71 10.74 -5.56
CA PRO A 74 -4.49 9.34 -5.91
C PRO A 74 -5.31 8.95 -7.16
N VAL A 75 -4.62 8.43 -8.17
CA VAL A 75 -5.18 7.87 -9.41
C VAL A 75 -5.16 6.35 -9.33
N ILE A 76 -6.32 5.72 -9.58
CA ILE A 76 -6.51 4.27 -9.45
C ILE A 76 -6.68 3.62 -10.82
N TYR A 77 -5.79 2.68 -11.13
CA TYR A 77 -5.83 1.92 -12.37
C TYR A 77 -6.65 0.64 -12.20
N LYS A 78 -7.87 0.65 -12.75
CA LYS A 78 -8.85 -0.45 -12.60
C LYS A 78 -8.32 -1.81 -13.06
N GLY A 79 -7.44 -1.86 -14.05
CA GLY A 79 -6.87 -3.12 -14.57
C GLY A 79 -5.97 -3.87 -13.58
N HIS A 80 -5.38 -3.17 -12.61
CA HIS A 80 -4.49 -3.76 -11.60
C HIS A 80 -5.12 -3.80 -10.20
N CYS A 81 -6.18 -3.02 -9.97
CA CYS A 81 -6.82 -2.91 -8.67
C CYS A 81 -7.65 -4.16 -8.33
N LEU A 82 -7.28 -4.84 -7.25
CA LEU A 82 -7.99 -6.01 -6.73
C LEU A 82 -9.14 -5.65 -5.76
N ARG A 83 -9.41 -4.36 -5.54
CA ARG A 83 -10.47 -3.84 -4.64
C ARG A 83 -10.37 -4.34 -3.19
N CYS A 84 -9.14 -4.53 -2.70
CA CYS A 84 -8.91 -5.00 -1.33
C CYS A 84 -9.28 -3.98 -0.24
N GLY A 85 -9.21 -2.67 -0.53
CA GLY A 85 -9.56 -1.61 0.42
C GLY A 85 -8.42 -1.11 1.31
N LEU A 86 -7.23 -1.73 1.27
CA LEU A 86 -6.10 -1.34 2.12
C LEU A 86 -5.66 0.11 1.94
N CYS A 87 -5.73 0.64 0.71
CA CYS A 87 -5.40 2.03 0.43
C CYS A 87 -6.35 3.01 1.14
N VAL A 88 -7.61 2.62 1.34
CA VAL A 88 -8.63 3.41 2.04
C VAL A 88 -8.33 3.42 3.55
N GLU A 89 -8.13 2.25 4.15
CA GLU A 89 -7.90 2.11 5.59
C GLU A 89 -6.58 2.78 6.06
N VAL A 90 -5.55 2.82 5.20
CA VAL A 90 -4.24 3.38 5.55
C VAL A 90 -4.16 4.91 5.40
N CYS A 91 -5.12 5.54 4.71
CA CYS A 91 -5.05 6.95 4.39
C CYS A 91 -5.39 7.81 5.62
N PRO A 92 -4.43 8.55 6.20
CA PRO A 92 -4.70 9.36 7.39
C PRO A 92 -5.66 10.52 7.08
N ASP A 93 -5.60 11.04 5.85
CA ASP A 93 -6.39 12.18 5.39
C ASP A 93 -7.75 11.75 4.79
N LYS A 94 -8.06 10.45 4.77
CA LYS A 94 -9.30 9.87 4.24
C LYS A 94 -9.66 10.38 2.83
N VAL A 95 -8.68 10.51 1.94
CA VAL A 95 -8.83 11.07 0.57
C VAL A 95 -9.61 10.14 -0.36
N ILE A 96 -9.58 8.84 -0.08
CA ILE A 96 -10.25 7.82 -0.87
C ILE A 96 -11.22 7.02 -0.01
N THR A 97 -12.32 6.57 -0.62
CA THR A 97 -13.34 5.73 0.01
C THR A 97 -13.74 4.58 -0.90
N SER A 98 -14.26 3.49 -0.32
CA SER A 98 -14.81 2.32 -1.04
C SER A 98 -15.71 1.56 -0.08
N GLY A 99 -16.95 1.29 -0.49
CA GLY A 99 -17.95 0.63 0.36
C GLY A 99 -18.12 1.34 1.72
N ASP A 100 -18.27 0.54 2.77
CA ASP A 100 -18.44 0.96 4.16
C ASP A 100 -17.11 1.01 4.96
N ILE A 101 -15.96 1.01 4.28
CA ILE A 101 -14.65 0.82 4.93
C ILE A 101 -14.36 1.91 5.96
N LEU A 102 -14.53 3.19 5.60
CA LEU A 102 -14.23 4.30 6.51
C LEU A 102 -15.19 4.34 7.70
N GLU A 103 -16.48 4.01 7.47
CA GLU A 103 -17.50 3.93 8.51
C GLU A 103 -17.21 2.78 9.47
N ARG A 104 -16.82 1.62 8.94
CA ARG A 104 -16.38 0.46 9.73
C ARG A 104 -15.14 0.80 10.55
N GLN A 105 -14.16 1.47 9.94
CA GLN A 105 -12.93 1.89 10.59
C GLN A 105 -13.21 2.78 11.80
N GLU A 106 -14.12 3.74 11.64
CA GLU A 106 -14.54 4.65 12.71
C GLU A 106 -15.36 3.95 13.81
N ARG A 107 -16.29 3.08 13.42
CA ARG A 107 -17.12 2.29 14.35
C ARG A 107 -16.29 1.32 15.19
N GLU A 108 -15.33 0.63 14.57
CA GLU A 108 -14.48 -0.38 15.20
C GLU A 108 -13.20 0.20 15.81
N LYS A 109 -12.95 1.50 15.62
CA LYS A 109 -11.75 2.23 16.06
C LYS A 109 -10.43 1.56 15.65
N THR A 110 -10.40 1.06 14.42
CA THR A 110 -9.21 0.41 13.85
C THR A 110 -8.37 1.42 13.08
N MET A 111 -7.06 1.32 13.10
CA MET A 111 -6.17 2.12 12.26
C MET A 111 -4.89 1.37 11.91
N PHE A 112 -4.21 1.84 10.88
CA PHE A 112 -2.88 1.36 10.53
C PHE A 112 -1.81 2.33 11.02
N LEU A 113 -0.90 1.81 11.85
CA LEU A 113 0.36 2.47 12.17
C LEU A 113 1.37 2.04 11.10
N ALA A 114 1.89 3.01 10.37
CA ALA A 114 2.92 2.77 9.37
C ALA A 114 4.24 3.33 9.89
N ASP A 115 5.20 2.43 10.11
CA ASP A 115 6.57 2.77 10.47
C ASP A 115 7.55 2.21 9.43
N TYR A 116 8.76 2.75 9.42
CA TYR A 116 9.81 2.37 8.49
C TYR A 116 11.00 1.81 9.26
N HIS A 117 11.38 0.59 8.93
CA HIS A 117 12.53 -0.06 9.52
C HIS A 117 13.69 -0.11 8.53
N LEU A 118 14.79 0.56 8.88
CA LEU A 118 16.03 0.53 8.13
C LEU A 118 16.88 -0.66 8.60
N THR A 119 17.30 -1.50 7.68
CA THR A 119 18.20 -2.63 7.98
C THR A 119 19.45 -2.54 7.11
N VAL A 120 20.61 -2.85 7.68
CA VAL A 120 21.90 -2.83 6.98
C VAL A 120 22.56 -4.20 7.12
N ASP A 121 22.86 -4.83 5.99
CA ASP A 121 23.73 -5.98 5.90
C ASP A 121 25.19 -5.51 5.92
N HIS A 122 25.83 -5.59 7.10
CA HIS A 122 27.22 -5.18 7.27
C HIS A 122 28.24 -6.07 6.56
N ALA A 123 27.88 -7.28 6.14
CA ALA A 123 28.76 -8.13 5.35
C ALA A 123 28.87 -7.61 3.90
N LYS A 124 27.80 -7.01 3.38
CA LYS A 124 27.78 -6.36 2.06
C LYS A 124 28.17 -4.87 2.12
N CYS A 125 27.97 -4.20 3.24
CA CYS A 125 28.21 -2.77 3.33
C CYS A 125 29.69 -2.40 3.15
N MET A 126 30.02 -1.75 2.04
CA MET A 126 31.37 -1.21 1.75
C MET A 126 31.63 0.17 2.39
N ARG A 127 30.68 0.68 3.19
CA ARG A 127 30.82 1.92 3.99
C ARG A 127 31.15 3.18 3.18
N CYS A 128 30.67 3.27 1.95
CA CYS A 128 30.92 4.42 1.07
C CYS A 128 30.15 5.70 1.47
N GLY A 129 29.14 5.61 2.32
CA GLY A 129 28.36 6.78 2.78
C GLY A 129 27.31 7.31 1.79
N ASN A 130 27.16 6.70 0.61
CA ASN A 130 26.19 7.16 -0.41
C ASN A 130 24.75 7.26 0.13
N CYS A 131 24.31 6.31 0.96
CA CYS A 131 22.99 6.32 1.58
C CYS A 131 22.79 7.53 2.51
N SER A 132 23.84 7.95 3.22
CA SER A 132 23.81 9.07 4.15
C SER A 132 23.75 10.41 3.44
N VAL A 133 24.47 10.55 2.32
CA VAL A 133 24.52 11.78 1.51
C VAL A 133 23.30 11.92 0.60
N ALA A 134 22.80 10.80 0.05
CA ALA A 134 21.63 10.80 -0.82
C ALA A 134 20.30 10.96 -0.08
N CYS A 135 20.28 10.77 1.25
CA CYS A 135 19.07 10.93 2.03
C CYS A 135 18.66 12.43 2.12
N PRO A 136 17.46 12.80 1.66
CA PRO A 136 17.01 14.20 1.68
C PRO A 136 16.84 14.73 3.11
N ILE A 137 16.32 13.92 4.03
CA ILE A 137 16.13 14.30 5.43
C ILE A 137 17.47 14.52 6.13
N ASN A 138 18.47 13.67 5.86
CA ASN A 138 19.82 13.91 6.37
C ASN A 138 20.39 15.24 5.88
N LYS A 139 20.18 15.58 4.60
CA LYS A 139 20.65 16.85 4.01
C LYS A 139 19.93 18.06 4.60
N GLU A 140 18.66 17.92 5.00
CA GLU A 140 17.92 18.96 5.70
C GLU A 140 18.44 19.17 7.14
N ILE A 141 18.73 18.09 7.87
CA ILE A 141 19.27 18.14 9.23
C ILE A 141 20.72 18.66 9.23
N ASP A 142 21.53 18.18 8.30
CA ASP A 142 22.94 18.53 8.17
C ASP A 142 23.32 18.77 6.70
N PRO A 143 23.22 20.03 6.24
CA PRO A 143 23.59 20.41 4.88
C PRO A 143 25.07 20.11 4.53
N SER A 144 25.95 19.97 5.52
CA SER A 144 27.38 19.70 5.30
C SER A 144 27.65 18.29 4.77
N LEU A 145 26.70 17.36 4.94
CA LEU A 145 26.77 16.01 4.37
C LEU A 145 26.90 16.01 2.84
N ALA A 146 26.45 17.07 2.15
CA ALA A 146 26.59 17.22 0.70
C ALA A 146 28.05 17.23 0.22
N PHE A 147 29.01 17.52 1.10
CA PHE A 147 30.43 17.65 0.77
C PHE A 147 31.29 16.44 1.19
N GLY A 148 30.66 15.30 1.52
CA GLY A 148 31.37 14.05 1.80
C GLY A 148 32.03 13.97 3.17
N ALA A 149 31.57 14.73 4.15
CA ALA A 149 32.24 14.84 5.44
C ALA A 149 31.80 13.77 6.45
N SER A 150 32.79 13.03 6.96
CA SER A 150 32.77 12.26 8.20
C SER A 150 32.58 13.11 9.48
N LEU A 151 32.31 14.42 9.35
CA LEU A 151 32.14 15.40 10.44
C LEU A 151 30.68 15.84 10.65
N GLY A 152 29.72 15.10 10.11
CA GLY A 152 28.30 15.45 10.27
C GLY A 152 27.81 15.40 11.72
N SER A 153 26.59 15.85 11.96
CA SER A 153 25.88 15.72 13.23
C SER A 153 25.43 14.26 13.48
N ASP A 154 25.30 13.86 14.75
CA ASP A 154 24.68 12.58 15.13
C ASP A 154 23.14 12.66 15.17
N GLU A 155 22.55 13.83 14.88
CA GLU A 155 21.10 14.02 14.78
C GLU A 155 20.47 13.46 13.49
N VAL A 156 21.28 12.95 12.56
CA VAL A 156 20.85 12.45 11.26
C VAL A 156 20.28 11.04 11.35
N ILE A 157 19.52 10.58 10.34
CA ILE A 157 18.94 9.23 10.34
C ILE A 157 20.04 8.17 10.36
N MET A 158 21.06 8.32 9.51
CA MET A 158 22.13 7.34 9.36
C MET A 158 23.43 7.96 8.85
N ARG A 159 24.57 7.44 9.30
CA ARG A 159 25.91 7.87 8.85
C ARG A 159 26.93 6.76 8.97
N VAL A 160 28.08 6.91 8.31
CA VAL A 160 29.24 6.08 8.60
C VAL A 160 29.94 6.64 9.84
N LYS A 161 29.99 5.84 10.92
CA LYS A 161 30.63 6.13 12.20
C LYS A 161 31.45 4.91 12.62
N ASP A 162 32.68 5.12 13.08
CA ASP A 162 33.61 4.04 13.49
C ASP A 162 33.80 2.95 12.42
N GLY A 163 33.85 3.38 11.15
CA GLY A 163 34.01 2.49 10.00
C GLY A 163 32.80 1.59 9.74
N LYS A 164 31.62 1.87 10.31
CA LYS A 164 30.36 1.16 10.05
C LYS A 164 29.24 2.14 9.72
N LEU A 165 28.36 1.75 8.80
CA LEU A 165 27.10 2.47 8.62
C LEU A 165 26.23 2.24 9.86
N THR A 166 25.86 3.31 10.55
CA THR A 166 25.05 3.27 11.78
C THR A 166 23.76 4.03 11.54
N ILE A 167 22.64 3.45 11.94
CA ILE A 167 21.33 4.09 11.98
C ILE A 167 21.17 4.68 13.38
N LEU A 168 20.97 5.99 13.47
CA LEU A 168 20.91 6.74 14.74
C LEU A 168 19.46 7.08 15.08
N HIS A 169 18.74 7.65 14.10
CA HIS A 169 17.37 8.16 14.26
C HIS A 169 16.43 7.56 13.20
N PRO A 170 16.06 6.26 13.32
CA PRO A 170 15.16 5.61 12.37
C PRO A 170 13.77 6.26 12.31
N GLU A 171 13.30 6.85 13.41
CA GLU A 171 12.01 7.52 13.54
C GLU A 171 11.85 8.74 12.63
N LYS A 172 12.98 9.35 12.20
CA LYS A 172 12.98 10.47 11.26
C LYS A 172 12.85 10.01 9.80
N CYS A 173 12.86 8.71 9.53
CA CYS A 173 12.76 8.15 8.19
C CYS A 173 11.34 8.29 7.61
N THR A 174 11.24 8.82 6.39
CA THR A 174 9.96 8.95 5.66
C THR A 174 9.69 7.81 4.68
N GLY A 175 10.60 6.83 4.59
CA GLY A 175 10.43 5.65 3.74
C GLY A 175 10.60 5.86 2.23
N CYS A 176 11.21 6.98 1.79
CA CYS A 176 11.36 7.33 0.37
C CYS A 176 12.22 6.36 -0.48
N LYS A 177 12.94 5.43 0.16
CA LYS A 177 13.83 4.42 -0.45
C LYS A 177 15.01 4.95 -1.27
N THR A 178 15.36 6.25 -1.17
CA THR A 178 16.52 6.80 -1.87
C THR A 178 17.83 6.11 -1.47
N CYS A 179 18.00 5.76 -0.19
CA CYS A 179 19.17 5.06 0.32
C CYS A 179 19.33 3.65 -0.26
N GLU A 180 18.23 2.90 -0.39
CA GLU A 180 18.20 1.57 -0.98
C GLU A 180 18.53 1.64 -2.48
N LYS A 181 17.88 2.55 -3.23
CA LYS A 181 18.11 2.72 -4.67
C LYS A 181 19.54 3.17 -5.01
N THR A 182 20.16 3.97 -4.15
CA THR A 182 21.52 4.50 -4.38
C THR A 182 22.60 3.53 -3.92
N CYS A 183 22.26 2.46 -3.19
CA CYS A 183 23.24 1.55 -2.64
C CYS A 183 23.85 0.66 -3.74
N PRO A 184 25.16 0.78 -4.04
CA PRO A 184 25.77 0.01 -5.13
C PRO A 184 25.88 -1.49 -4.83
N ASN A 185 25.83 -1.89 -3.56
CA ASN A 185 25.96 -3.29 -3.13
C ASN A 185 24.68 -3.85 -2.48
N ASP A 186 23.55 -3.16 -2.65
CA ASP A 186 22.24 -3.55 -2.10
C ASP A 186 22.27 -3.95 -0.60
N SER A 187 23.12 -3.25 0.17
CA SER A 187 23.41 -3.57 1.56
C SER A 187 22.45 -2.93 2.57
N ILE A 188 21.59 -2.01 2.13
CA ILE A 188 20.61 -1.34 2.97
C ILE A 188 19.21 -1.55 2.41
N LYS A 189 18.27 -1.91 3.27
CA LYS A 189 16.86 -2.12 2.92
C LYS A 189 15.97 -1.23 3.77
N VAL A 190 14.96 -0.65 3.12
CA VAL A 190 13.88 0.07 3.79
C VAL A 190 12.68 -0.86 3.85
N ALA A 191 12.53 -1.56 4.98
CA ALA A 191 11.35 -2.34 5.26
C ALA A 191 10.23 -1.41 5.72
N ARG A 192 9.03 -1.72 5.26
CA ARG A 192 7.82 -1.08 5.77
C ARG A 192 7.19 -2.02 6.78
N VAL A 193 6.91 -1.50 7.97
CA VAL A 193 6.16 -2.22 8.98
C VAL A 193 4.80 -1.57 9.07
N VAL A 194 3.75 -2.36 8.89
CA VAL A 194 2.37 -1.91 9.03
C VAL A 194 1.73 -2.75 10.11
N GLU A 195 1.32 -2.08 11.17
CA GLU A 195 0.67 -2.71 12.31
C GLU A 195 -0.78 -2.25 12.34
N GLY A 196 -1.69 -3.23 12.42
CA GLY A 196 -3.09 -2.96 12.71
C GLY A 196 -3.23 -2.67 14.20
N PHE A 197 -3.81 -1.52 14.51
CA PHE A 197 -4.08 -1.08 15.87
C PHE A 197 -5.60 -0.92 16.04
N GLN A 198 -6.13 -1.29 17.21
CA GLN A 198 -7.53 -1.16 17.56
C GLN A 198 -7.64 -0.63 18.98
N ASP A 199 -8.32 0.50 19.16
CA ASP A 199 -8.57 1.14 20.46
C ASP A 199 -9.73 0.50 21.25
#